data_AF-A0A509EG46-F1
#
_entry.id   AF-A0A509EG46-F1
#
_cell.length_a   1.000
_cell.length_b   1.000
_cell.length_c   1.000
_cell.angle_alpha   90.00
_cell.angle_beta   90.00
_cell.angle_gamma   90.00
#
_symmetry.space_group_name_H-M   'P 1'
#
loop_
_entity.id
_entity.type
_entity.pdbx_description
1 polymer ?
#
loop_
_entity_poly.entity_id
_entity_poly.type
_entity_poly.pdbx_seq_one_letter_code
_entity_poly.pdbx_strand_id
1 'polypeptide(L)'
;MTVMTVKFDIASDNEASYQLIYSKFIDELGRGRGKFQIAFKDNVYFVSTPENIHDFVRRLLNKTDFRIDKDRLTVIDERSKKIFICGACDMDIFAKFPEFQLISITE
;
A
#
# COMPACT_ATOMS: atom_id res chain seq x y z
N MET A 1 4.36 -2.81 -17.12
CA MET A 1 3.42 -2.18 -16.17
C MET A 1 2.67 -3.27 -15.41
N THR A 2 2.30 -3.01 -14.17
CA THR A 2 1.39 -3.82 -13.35
C THR A 2 0.42 -2.90 -12.61
N VAL A 3 -0.67 -3.44 -12.10
CA VAL A 3 -1.60 -2.71 -11.25
C VAL A 3 -1.37 -3.19 -9.81
N MET A 4 -0.99 -2.26 -8.94
CA MET A 4 -0.88 -2.48 -7.51
C MET A 4 -2.23 -2.17 -6.87
N THR A 5 -2.78 -3.13 -6.14
CA THR A 5 -3.94 -2.92 -5.29
C THR A 5 -3.43 -2.55 -3.90
N VAL A 6 -3.73 -1.34 -3.45
CA VAL A 6 -3.17 -0.72 -2.25
C VAL A 6 -4.31 -0.36 -1.30
N LYS A 7 -4.23 -0.88 -0.08
CA LYS A 7 -5.11 -0.50 1.02
C LYS A 7 -4.25 -0.09 2.20
N PHE A 8 -4.56 1.05 2.80
CA PHE A 8 -3.89 1.50 4.01
C PHE A 8 -4.91 2.04 5.00
N ASP A 9 -4.58 1.93 6.28
CA ASP A 9 -5.38 2.40 7.40
C ASP A 9 -4.43 3.08 8.38
N ILE A 10 -4.64 4.38 8.60
CA ILE A 10 -3.76 5.22 9.43
C ILE A 10 -4.42 5.38 10.78
N ALA A 11 -3.71 5.01 11.86
CA ALA A 11 -4.25 5.15 13.20
C ALA A 11 -4.45 6.64 13.54
N SER A 12 -5.68 7.02 13.90
CA SER A 12 -6.02 8.39 14.28
C SER A 12 -5.73 8.62 15.77
N ASP A 13 -4.48 8.91 16.10
CA ASP A 13 -4.12 9.41 17.44
C ASP A 13 -4.61 10.86 17.63
N ASN A 14 -4.54 11.65 16.54
CA ASN A 14 -5.17 12.96 16.41
C ASN A 14 -5.43 13.25 14.92
N GLU A 15 -6.40 14.12 14.63
CA GLU A 15 -6.85 14.41 13.27
C GLU A 15 -5.77 15.03 12.39
N ALA A 16 -4.92 15.90 12.94
CA ALA A 16 -3.86 16.57 12.18
C ALA A 16 -2.78 15.59 11.68
N SER A 17 -2.33 14.68 12.55
CA SER A 17 -1.37 13.62 12.21
C SER A 17 -1.96 12.65 11.19
N TYR A 18 -3.24 12.26 11.36
CA TYR A 18 -3.94 11.42 10.39
C TYR A 18 -3.95 12.07 8.99
N GLN A 19 -4.40 13.33 8.90
CA GLN A 19 -4.47 14.05 7.62
C GLN A 19 -3.10 14.22 6.97
N LEU A 20 -2.06 14.49 7.76
CA LEU A 20 -0.70 14.64 7.25
C LEU A 20 -0.17 13.34 6.63
N ILE A 21 -0.27 12.22 7.34
CA ILE A 21 0.21 10.91 6.87
C ILE A 21 -0.61 10.48 5.65
N TYR A 22 -1.93 10.63 5.71
CA TYR A 22 -2.82 10.32 4.59
C TYR A 22 -2.46 11.13 3.35
N SER A 23 -2.28 12.45 3.47
CA SER A 23 -1.85 13.32 2.37
C SER A 23 -0.54 12.84 1.74
N LYS A 24 0.46 12.49 2.56
CA LYS A 24 1.74 11.96 2.06
C LYS A 24 1.55 10.66 1.30
N PHE A 25 0.67 9.77 1.75
CA PHE A 25 0.33 8.55 1.02
C PHE A 25 -0.26 8.87 -0.34
N ILE A 26 -1.27 9.76 -0.40
CA ILE A 26 -1.90 10.13 -1.67
C ILE A 26 -0.88 10.76 -2.63
N ASP A 27 -0.02 11.64 -2.15
CA ASP A 27 1.02 12.28 -2.95
C ASP A 27 2.02 11.24 -3.51
N GLU A 28 2.44 10.27 -2.70
CA GLU A 28 3.36 9.21 -3.14
C GLU A 28 2.69 8.17 -4.06
N LEU A 29 1.40 7.88 -3.89
CA LEU A 29 0.64 7.12 -4.88
C LEU A 29 0.53 7.91 -6.19
N GLY A 30 0.40 9.23 -6.13
CA GLY A 30 0.39 10.18 -7.25
C GLY A 30 1.71 10.35 -7.99
N ARG A 31 2.82 10.16 -7.29
CA ARG A 31 4.13 10.60 -7.75
C ARG A 31 4.57 9.93 -9.06
N GLY A 32 4.82 10.74 -10.09
CA GLY A 32 5.27 10.27 -11.40
C GLY A 32 4.19 9.55 -12.21
N ARG A 33 2.91 9.67 -11.81
CA ARG A 33 1.78 8.98 -12.45
C ARG A 33 0.73 9.99 -12.93
N GLY A 34 0.13 9.69 -14.08
CA GLY A 34 -1.03 10.43 -14.60
C GLY A 34 -2.32 10.04 -13.87
N LYS A 35 -3.35 10.90 -13.94
CA LYS A 35 -4.65 10.68 -13.27
C LYS A 35 -5.32 9.35 -13.63
N PHE A 36 -5.17 8.89 -14.87
CA PHE A 36 -5.74 7.60 -15.33
C PHE A 36 -5.01 6.37 -14.79
N GLN A 37 -3.83 6.55 -14.20
CA GLN A 37 -3.04 5.47 -13.62
C GLN A 37 -3.38 5.22 -12.15
N ILE A 38 -4.31 5.98 -11.57
CA ILE A 38 -4.74 5.83 -10.18
C ILE A 38 -6.26 5.85 -10.15
N ALA A 39 -6.85 4.78 -9.62
CA ALA A 39 -8.28 4.71 -9.36
C ALA A 39 -8.51 4.43 -7.87
N PHE A 40 -9.55 5.03 -7.29
CA PHE A 40 -10.00 4.77 -5.93
C PHE A 40 -11.39 4.17 -5.97
N LYS A 41 -11.58 3.02 -5.35
CA LYS A 41 -12.87 2.31 -5.29
C LYS A 41 -12.93 1.46 -4.04
N ASP A 42 -14.07 1.49 -3.35
CA ASP A 42 -14.36 0.65 -2.17
C ASP A 42 -13.26 0.72 -1.08
N ASN A 43 -12.72 1.92 -0.84
CA ASN A 43 -11.62 2.17 0.11
C ASN A 43 -10.29 1.49 -0.25
N VAL A 44 -10.05 1.29 -1.56
CA VAL A 44 -8.84 0.68 -2.11
C VAL A 44 -8.34 1.53 -3.28
N TYR A 45 -7.02 1.68 -3.38
CA TYR A 45 -6.34 2.35 -4.47
C TYR A 45 -5.80 1.33 -5.47
N PHE A 46 -6.07 1.54 -6.75
CA PHE A 46 -5.52 0.77 -7.85
C PHE A 46 -4.50 1.65 -8.58
N VAL A 47 -3.23 1.26 -8.55
CA VAL A 47 -2.12 2.07 -9.03
C VAL A 47 -1.37 1.35 -10.14
N SER A 48 -1.50 1.85 -11.37
CA SER A 48 -0.74 1.38 -12.52
C SER A 48 0.68 1.94 -12.45
N THR A 49 1.67 1.05 -12.37
CA THR A 49 3.08 1.42 -12.21
C THR A 49 4.01 0.45 -12.93
N PRO A 50 5.18 0.91 -13.41
CA PRO A 50 6.25 0.02 -13.85
C PRO A 50 7.09 -0.53 -12.69
N GLU A 51 6.96 0.00 -11.47
CA GLU A 51 7.68 -0.45 -10.28
C GLU A 51 7.28 -1.90 -9.93
N ASN A 52 8.25 -2.68 -9.43
CA ASN A 52 7.93 -3.93 -8.75
C ASN A 52 7.41 -3.62 -7.34
N ILE A 53 6.75 -4.60 -6.72
CA ILE A 53 6.15 -4.44 -5.39
C ILE A 53 7.16 -4.05 -4.30
N HIS A 54 8.41 -4.54 -4.36
CA HIS A 54 9.41 -4.24 -3.32
C HIS A 54 9.81 -2.76 -3.35
N ASP A 55 10.11 -2.23 -4.52
CA ASP A 55 10.48 -0.81 -4.68
C ASP A 55 9.30 0.12 -4.39
N PHE A 56 8.11 -0.28 -4.84
CA PHE A 56 6.88 0.47 -4.62
C PHE A 56 6.58 0.62 -3.12
N VAL A 57 6.58 -0.48 -2.38
CA VAL A 57 6.28 -0.46 -0.94
C VAL A 57 7.41 0.22 -0.17
N ARG A 58 8.69 -0.07 -0.49
CA ARG A 58 9.82 0.61 0.17
C ARG A 58 9.71 2.13 0.02
N ARG A 59 9.32 2.61 -1.16
CA ARG A 59 9.10 4.03 -1.39
C ARG A 59 7.94 4.58 -0.56
N LEU A 60 6.81 3.86 -0.49
CA LEU A 60 5.69 4.28 0.36
C LEU A 60 6.14 4.41 1.82
N LEU A 61 6.68 3.35 2.41
CA LEU A 61 7.08 3.34 3.82
C LEU A 61 8.11 4.45 4.14
N ASN A 62 9.09 4.65 3.27
CA ASN A 62 10.16 5.64 3.50
C ASN A 62 9.72 7.09 3.32
N LYS A 63 8.56 7.35 2.70
CA LYS A 63 8.11 8.70 2.35
C LYS A 63 6.86 9.14 3.08
N THR A 64 6.15 8.24 3.76
CA THR A 64 4.82 8.54 4.31
C THR A 64 4.74 8.65 5.83
N ASP A 65 5.86 8.83 6.56
CA ASP A 65 5.90 8.81 8.04
C ASP A 65 5.12 7.61 8.63
N PHE A 66 5.09 6.49 7.90
CA PHE A 66 4.28 5.32 8.24
C PHE A 66 4.78 4.68 9.53
N ARG A 67 3.88 4.44 10.47
CA ARG A 67 4.20 3.88 11.78
C ARG A 67 3.85 2.41 11.78
N ILE A 68 4.86 1.56 11.63
CA ILE A 68 4.72 0.09 11.53
C ILE A 68 3.95 -0.53 12.71
N ASP A 69 4.02 0.10 13.89
CA ASP A 69 3.35 -0.34 15.11
C ASP A 69 1.86 0.05 15.20
N LYS A 70 1.41 1.02 14.41
CA LYS A 70 0.04 1.57 14.49
C LYS A 70 -0.74 1.52 13.19
N ASP A 71 -0.08 1.84 12.09
CA ASP A 71 -0.68 1.95 10.78
C ASP A 71 -0.66 0.59 10.09
N ARG A 72 -1.56 0.42 9.12
CA ARG A 72 -1.71 -0.84 8.38
C ARG A 72 -1.54 -0.55 6.90
N LEU A 73 -0.82 -1.42 6.21
CA LEU A 73 -0.61 -1.33 4.78
C LEU A 73 -0.71 -2.73 4.17
N THR A 74 -1.50 -2.84 3.12
CA THR A 74 -1.59 -4.02 2.26
C THR A 74 -1.36 -3.59 0.83
N VAL A 75 -0.41 -4.23 0.16
CA VAL A 75 -0.15 -4.03 -1.27
C VAL A 75 -0.16 -5.38 -1.95
N ILE A 76 -0.93 -5.51 -3.03
CA ILE A 76 -1.04 -6.72 -3.83
C ILE A 76 -0.58 -6.39 -5.25
N ASP A 77 0.36 -7.16 -5.76
CA ASP A 77 0.76 -7.16 -7.17
C ASP A 77 0.22 -8.43 -7.83
N GLU A 78 -0.89 -8.30 -8.55
CA GLU A 78 -1.55 -9.42 -9.22
C GLU A 78 -0.65 -10.06 -10.28
N ARG A 79 0.20 -9.28 -10.94
CA ARG A 79 1.06 -9.78 -12.01
C ARG A 79 2.16 -10.68 -11.48
N SER A 80 2.80 -10.29 -10.37
CA SER A 80 3.85 -11.10 -9.75
C SER A 80 3.32 -12.09 -8.72
N LYS A 81 2.00 -12.10 -8.48
CA LYS A 81 1.33 -12.87 -7.42
C LYS A 81 2.00 -12.65 -6.07
N LYS A 82 2.30 -11.39 -5.72
CA LYS A 82 2.96 -11.03 -4.47
C LYS A 82 2.05 -10.15 -3.61
N ILE A 83 2.14 -10.33 -2.30
CA ILE A 83 1.44 -9.52 -1.32
C ILE A 83 2.44 -9.02 -0.30
N PHE A 84 2.42 -7.73 -0.02
CA PHE A 84 3.05 -7.13 1.14
C PHE A 84 1.99 -6.76 2.16
N ILE A 85 2.26 -7.09 3.42
CA ILE A 85 1.37 -6.81 4.55
C ILE A 85 2.20 -6.25 5.70
N CYS A 86 1.76 -5.12 6.26
CA CYS A 86 2.35 -4.51 7.45
C CYS A 86 1.25 -4.05 8.41
N GLY A 87 1.50 -4.23 9.71
CA GLY A 87 0.53 -3.99 10.79
C GLY A 87 -0.33 -5.23 11.12
N ALA A 88 -1.26 -5.07 12.06
CA ALA A 88 -2.23 -6.12 12.37
C ALA A 88 -3.20 -6.28 11.19
N CYS A 89 -3.15 -7.42 10.52
CA CYS A 89 -3.93 -7.65 9.32
C CYS A 89 -4.86 -8.84 9.47
N ASP A 90 -5.95 -8.77 8.71
CA ASP A 90 -6.98 -9.79 8.67
C ASP A 90 -6.40 -11.04 8.00
N MET A 91 -6.22 -12.11 8.77
CA MET A 91 -5.65 -13.38 8.30
C MET A 91 -6.50 -13.99 7.17
N ASP A 92 -7.76 -13.56 7.04
CA ASP A 92 -8.67 -13.96 5.97
C ASP A 92 -8.21 -13.52 4.57
N ILE A 93 -7.27 -12.57 4.47
CA ILE A 93 -6.72 -12.16 3.17
C ILE A 93 -5.94 -13.32 2.52
N PHE A 94 -5.28 -14.17 3.32
CA PHE A 94 -4.53 -15.30 2.80
C PHE A 94 -5.45 -16.39 2.22
N ALA A 95 -6.63 -16.56 2.79
CA ALA A 95 -7.64 -17.48 2.25
C ALA A 95 -8.15 -17.03 0.87
N LYS A 96 -8.14 -15.72 0.59
CA LYS A 96 -8.55 -15.15 -0.70
C LYS A 96 -7.44 -15.20 -1.77
N PHE A 97 -6.18 -15.34 -1.36
CA PHE A 97 -5.02 -15.33 -2.27
C PHE A 97 -4.09 -16.53 -2.02
N PRO A 98 -4.56 -17.78 -2.19
CA PRO A 98 -3.78 -18.98 -1.86
C PRO A 98 -2.53 -19.16 -2.72
N GLU A 99 -2.51 -18.60 -3.93
CA GLU A 99 -1.38 -18.70 -4.87
C GLU A 99 -0.36 -17.57 -4.73
N PHE A 100 -0.58 -16.62 -3.82
CA PHE A 100 0.25 -15.44 -3.71
C PHE A 100 1.36 -15.62 -2.67
N GLN A 101 2.55 -15.13 -3.01
CA GLN A 101 3.69 -15.10 -2.10
C GLN A 101 3.61 -13.88 -1.19
N LEU A 102 3.57 -14.10 0.13
CA LEU A 102 3.80 -13.03 1.10
C LEU A 102 5.27 -12.62 1.05
N ILE A 103 5.51 -11.32 0.88
CA ILE A 103 6.84 -10.74 0.93
C ILE A 103 7.00 -9.85 2.15
N SER A 104 8.18 -9.94 2.77
CA SER A 104 8.65 -8.98 3.76
C SER A 104 9.59 -7.98 3.10
N ILE A 105 9.68 -6.79 3.69
CA ILE A 105 10.75 -5.84 3.40
C ILE A 105 11.57 -5.80 4.68
N THR A 106 12.37 -6.84 4.86
CA THR A 106 13.51 -6.77 5.78
C THR A 106 14.53 -5.82 5.17
N GLU A 107 15.09 -4.95 6.01
CA GLU A 107 16.07 -3.91 5.67
C GLU A 107 17.16 -4.37 4.69
#